data_AF-A0A843IGN5-F1
#
_entry.id   AF-A0A843IGN5-F1
#
_cell.length_a   1.000
_cell.length_b   1.000
_cell.length_c   1.000
_cell.angle_alpha   90.00
_cell.angle_beta   90.00
_cell.angle_gamma   90.00
#
_symmetry.space_group_name_H-M   'P 1'
#
loop_
_entity.id
_entity.type
_entity.pdbx_description
1 polymer ?
#
loop_
_entity_poly.entity_id
_entity_poly.type
_entity_poly.pdbx_seq_one_letter_code
_entity_poly.pdbx_strand_id
1 'polypeptide(L)'
;MRYVYINGRFEEMPTYIYQRKNGCFEIRKKIGGVLVYWGSFHTLEEAKLYRAYYIGKKWKVNPAFIANRYIVKQDGKFYIVKYINGHREFFGSFDNLDDAKTERDICLASNWDYDLIVEVET
;
A
#
# COMPACT_ATOMS: atom_id res chain seq x y z
N MET A 1 -15.72 2.11 17.24
CA MET A 1 -16.16 2.84 16.03
C MET A 1 -15.44 4.18 15.99
N ARG A 2 -15.20 4.76 14.80
CA ARG A 2 -14.53 6.07 14.64
C ARG A 2 -15.56 7.06 14.12
N TYR A 3 -15.45 8.32 14.51
CA TYR A 3 -16.37 9.39 14.10
C TYR A 3 -15.59 10.59 13.56
N VAL A 4 -16.26 11.41 12.75
CA VAL A 4 -15.73 12.67 12.23
C VAL A 4 -16.79 13.75 12.35
N TYR A 5 -16.36 14.96 12.70
CA TYR A 5 -17.24 16.13 12.76
C TYR A 5 -17.22 16.88 11.43
N ILE A 6 -18.36 16.94 10.76
CA ILE A 6 -18.51 17.57 9.44
C ILE A 6 -19.81 18.39 9.46
N ASN A 7 -19.74 19.66 9.06
CA ASN A 7 -20.91 20.53 8.90
C ASN A 7 -21.88 20.54 10.11
N GLY A 8 -21.33 20.61 11.33
CA GLY A 8 -22.14 20.72 12.54
C GLY A 8 -22.61 19.40 13.15
N ARG A 9 -22.32 18.24 12.53
CA ARG A 9 -22.75 16.91 12.99
C ARG A 9 -21.62 15.90 13.07
N PHE A 10 -21.78 14.92 13.96
CA PHE A 10 -20.92 13.73 13.99
C PHE A 10 -21.40 12.70 12.98
N GLU A 11 -20.51 12.26 12.11
CA GLU A 11 -20.73 11.15 11.19
C GLU A 11 -19.85 9.95 11.56
N GLU A 12 -20.39 8.74 11.41
CA GLU A 12 -19.60 7.53 11.56
C GLU A 12 -18.59 7.42 10.41
N MET A 13 -17.33 7.15 10.76
CA MET A 13 -16.25 6.95 9.81
C MET A 13 -16.25 5.50 9.32
N PRO A 14 -16.49 5.26 8.01
CA PRO A 14 -16.46 3.92 7.46
C PRO A 14 -15.06 3.30 7.53
N THR A 15 -14.99 1.98 7.60
CA THR A 15 -13.71 1.25 7.55
C THR A 15 -12.93 1.60 6.29
N TYR A 16 -11.60 1.67 6.41
CA TYR A 16 -10.64 2.03 5.34
C TYR A 16 -10.66 3.50 4.91
N ILE A 17 -11.54 4.35 5.45
CA ILE A 17 -11.51 5.80 5.23
C ILE A 17 -10.88 6.48 6.46
N TYR A 18 -10.05 7.48 6.20
CA TYR A 18 -9.36 8.25 7.23
C TYR A 18 -9.40 9.73 6.86
N GLN A 19 -9.70 10.59 7.82
CA GLN A 19 -9.62 12.03 7.62
C GLN A 19 -8.20 12.52 7.92
N ARG A 20 -7.66 13.40 7.06
CA ARG A 20 -6.39 14.08 7.27
C ARG A 20 -6.60 15.44 7.95
N LYS A 21 -5.52 16.00 8.49
CA LYS A 21 -5.51 17.33 9.14
C LYS A 21 -5.98 18.45 8.20
N ASN A 22 -5.82 18.28 6.89
CA ASN A 22 -6.27 19.23 5.88
C ASN A 22 -7.76 19.09 5.50
N GLY A 23 -8.51 18.23 6.19
CA GLY A 23 -9.93 18.00 5.95
C GLY A 23 -10.25 16.97 4.86
N CYS A 24 -9.28 16.57 4.04
CA CYS A 24 -9.48 15.55 3.00
C CYS A 24 -9.62 14.14 3.59
N PHE A 25 -10.25 13.25 2.84
CA PHE A 25 -10.51 11.86 3.20
C PHE A 25 -9.70 10.91 2.33
N GLU A 26 -8.92 10.03 2.93
CA GLU A 26 -8.14 9.03 2.21
C GLU A 26 -8.71 7.63 2.37
N ILE A 27 -8.65 6.85 1.27
CA ILE A 27 -8.95 5.43 1.29
C ILE A 27 -7.64 4.66 1.36
N ARG A 28 -7.45 3.90 2.44
CA ARG A 28 -6.27 3.05 2.63
C ARG A 28 -6.62 1.77 3.37
N LYS A 29 -5.95 0.68 3.00
CA LYS A 29 -6.16 -0.66 3.52
C LYS A 29 -4.83 -1.42 3.55
N LYS A 30 -4.59 -2.18 4.61
CA LYS A 30 -3.48 -3.11 4.67
C LYS A 30 -3.81 -4.38 3.87
N ILE A 31 -2.94 -4.76 2.93
CA ILE A 31 -3.00 -6.01 2.17
C ILE A 31 -1.60 -6.62 2.26
N GLY A 32 -1.46 -7.84 2.78
CA GLY A 32 -0.14 -8.47 2.98
C GLY A 32 0.78 -7.61 3.84
N GLY A 33 0.25 -7.00 4.92
CA GLY A 33 1.02 -6.08 5.78
C GLY A 33 1.36 -4.71 5.18
N VAL A 34 1.24 -4.55 3.86
CA VAL A 34 1.50 -3.29 3.16
C VAL A 34 0.27 -2.39 3.17
N LEU A 35 0.46 -1.15 3.63
CA LEU A 35 -0.55 -0.12 3.54
C LEU A 35 -0.65 0.36 2.09
N VAL A 36 -1.69 -0.07 1.40
CA VAL A 36 -2.00 0.41 0.05
C VAL A 36 -2.94 1.62 0.17
N TYR A 37 -2.78 2.54 -0.78
CA TYR A 37 -3.51 3.80 -0.83
C TYR A 37 -4.28 3.87 -2.14
N TRP A 38 -5.56 4.20 -2.07
CA TRP A 38 -6.50 4.19 -3.19
C TRP A 38 -6.98 5.58 -3.60
N GLY A 39 -6.55 6.63 -2.91
CA GLY A 39 -6.88 8.01 -3.29
C GLY A 39 -7.17 8.93 -2.10
N SER A 40 -7.16 10.23 -2.37
CA SER A 40 -7.64 11.29 -1.49
C SER A 40 -8.87 11.92 -2.14
N PHE A 41 -9.86 12.22 -1.33
CA PHE A 41 -11.14 12.82 -1.73
C PHE A 41 -11.39 14.05 -0.88
N HIS A 42 -12.11 15.03 -1.42
CA HIS A 42 -12.38 16.27 -0.70
C HIS A 42 -13.53 16.10 0.29
N THR A 43 -14.46 15.18 -0.01
CA THR A 43 -15.64 14.94 0.83
C THR A 43 -15.72 13.50 1.32
N LEU A 44 -16.39 13.31 2.46
CA LEU A 44 -16.63 11.98 3.02
C LEU A 44 -17.53 11.13 2.11
N GLU A 45 -18.51 11.75 1.43
CA GLU A 45 -19.42 11.06 0.51
C GLU A 45 -18.70 10.50 -0.73
N GLU A 46 -17.79 11.29 -1.32
CA GLU A 46 -16.92 10.78 -2.39
C GLU A 46 -16.11 9.58 -1.91
N ALA A 47 -15.47 9.68 -0.74
CA ALA A 47 -14.69 8.59 -0.18
C ALA A 47 -15.56 7.33 0.08
N LYS A 48 -16.81 7.49 0.53
CA LYS A 48 -17.78 6.39 0.71
C LYS A 48 -18.11 5.71 -0.62
N LEU A 49 -18.38 6.48 -1.67
CA LEU A 49 -18.68 5.97 -3.02
C LEU A 49 -17.51 5.17 -3.60
N TYR A 50 -16.30 5.75 -3.59
CA TYR A 50 -15.11 5.07 -4.10
C TYR A 50 -14.74 3.84 -3.26
N ARG A 51 -14.94 3.90 -1.93
CA ARG A 51 -14.79 2.72 -1.06
C ARG A 51 -15.74 1.60 -1.47
N ALA A 52 -17.02 1.90 -1.70
CA ALA A 52 -18.00 0.90 -2.12
C ALA A 52 -17.60 0.27 -3.48
N TYR A 53 -17.12 1.09 -4.41
CA TYR A 53 -16.55 0.62 -5.67
C TYR A 53 -15.37 -0.36 -5.47
N TYR A 54 -14.39 0.00 -4.64
CA TYR A 54 -13.23 -0.88 -4.38
C TYR A 54 -13.61 -2.16 -3.64
N ILE A 55 -14.58 -2.12 -2.73
CA ILE A 55 -15.13 -3.32 -2.07
C ILE A 55 -15.78 -4.24 -3.11
N GLY A 56 -16.61 -3.70 -4.01
CA GLY A 56 -17.25 -4.46 -5.09
C GLY A 56 -16.24 -5.09 -6.05
N LYS A 57 -15.11 -4.42 -6.28
CA LYS A 57 -13.96 -4.95 -7.04
C LYS A 57 -13.06 -5.88 -6.21
N LYS A 58 -13.47 -6.29 -5.02
CA LYS A 58 -12.70 -7.14 -4.08
C LYS A 58 -11.30 -6.58 -3.79
N TRP A 59 -11.17 -5.26 -3.75
CA TRP A 59 -9.88 -4.57 -3.58
C TRP A 59 -8.82 -5.00 -4.59
N LYS A 60 -9.22 -5.45 -5.79
CA LYS A 60 -8.27 -5.77 -6.86
C LYS A 60 -7.46 -4.51 -7.16
N VAL A 61 -6.19 -4.54 -6.76
CA VAL A 61 -5.27 -3.46 -7.04
C VAL A 61 -4.96 -3.54 -8.53
N ASN A 62 -4.94 -2.38 -9.22
CA ASN A 62 -4.43 -2.35 -10.58
C ASN A 62 -2.97 -2.81 -10.54
N PRO A 63 -2.61 -3.93 -11.20
CA PRO A 63 -1.25 -4.44 -11.18
C PRO A 63 -0.23 -3.38 -11.59
N ALA A 64 -0.60 -2.49 -12.52
CA ALA A 64 0.27 -1.39 -12.98
C ALA A 64 0.65 -0.40 -11.86
N PHE A 65 -0.20 -0.22 -10.84
CA PHE A 65 0.07 0.67 -9.70
C PHE A 65 1.04 0.06 -8.67
N ILE A 66 1.12 -1.28 -8.62
CA ILE A 66 2.11 -2.00 -7.80
C ILE A 66 3.34 -2.42 -8.63
N ALA A 67 3.21 -2.47 -9.96
CA ALA A 67 4.10 -3.20 -10.86
C ALA A 67 5.58 -2.90 -10.67
N ASN A 68 5.93 -1.66 -10.31
CA ASN A 68 7.30 -1.26 -10.02
C ASN A 68 7.44 -0.57 -8.65
N ARG A 69 6.42 -0.66 -7.78
CA ARG A 69 6.52 -0.09 -6.43
C ARG A 69 7.62 -0.80 -5.66
N TYR A 70 8.45 -0.02 -4.98
CA TYR A 70 9.68 -0.49 -4.31
C TYR A 70 10.79 -0.96 -5.26
N ILE A 71 10.62 -0.89 -6.57
CA ILE A 71 11.67 -1.25 -7.53
C ILE A 71 12.25 0.04 -8.13
N VAL A 72 13.55 0.21 -8.00
CA VAL A 72 14.31 1.35 -8.54
C VAL A 72 15.28 0.83 -9.59
N LYS A 73 15.27 1.40 -10.80
CA LYS A 73 16.28 1.08 -11.82
C LYS A 73 17.45 2.04 -11.68
N GLN A 74 18.66 1.53 -11.49
CA GLN A 74 19.89 2.32 -11.38
C GLN A 74 21.05 1.52 -11.97
N ASP A 75 21.95 2.16 -12.72
CA ASP A 75 23.17 1.55 -13.28
C ASP A 75 22.94 0.22 -14.03
N GLY A 76 21.83 0.13 -14.76
CA GLY A 76 21.44 -1.07 -15.51
C GLY A 76 20.80 -2.19 -14.68
N LYS A 77 20.76 -2.05 -13.35
CA LYS A 77 20.17 -3.02 -12.41
C LYS A 77 18.86 -2.54 -11.82
N PHE A 78 18.09 -3.46 -11.25
CA PHE A 78 16.83 -3.23 -10.56
C PHE A 78 16.99 -3.54 -9.08
N TYR A 79 16.72 -2.56 -8.23
CA TYR A 79 16.89 -2.65 -6.78
C TYR A 79 15.54 -2.66 -6.09
N ILE A 80 15.35 -3.56 -5.14
CA ILE A 80 14.19 -3.54 -4.25
C ILE A 80 14.52 -2.69 -3.04
N VAL A 81 13.76 -1.62 -2.83
CA VAL A 81 14.04 -0.59 -1.84
C VAL A 81 12.76 -0.19 -1.13
N LYS A 82 12.79 -0.17 0.20
CA LYS A 82 11.69 0.31 1.03
C LYS A 82 12.19 1.22 2.13
N TYR A 83 11.42 2.26 2.44
CA TYR A 83 11.70 3.10 3.60
C TYR A 83 11.05 2.48 4.84
N ILE A 84 11.86 2.16 5.85
CA ILE A 84 11.42 1.64 7.16
C ILE A 84 11.96 2.60 8.22
N ASN A 85 11.06 3.17 9.03
CA ASN A 85 11.41 4.17 10.06
C ASN A 85 12.24 5.36 9.54
N GLY A 86 12.03 5.77 8.29
CA GLY A 86 12.78 6.87 7.66
C GLY A 86 14.12 6.46 7.05
N HIS A 87 14.57 5.22 7.27
CA HIS A 87 15.79 4.67 6.69
C HIS A 87 15.48 3.91 5.41
N ARG A 88 16.37 4.03 4.42
CA ARG A 88 16.26 3.34 3.14
C ARG A 88 16.88 1.95 3.28
N GLU A 89 16.03 0.93 3.28
CA GLU A 89 16.43 -0.48 3.34
C GLU A 89 16.50 -1.08 1.93
N PHE A 90 17.53 -1.90 1.70
CA PHE A 90 17.78 -2.59 0.44
C PHE A 90 17.47 -4.06 0.58
N PHE A 91 16.59 -4.57 -0.29
CA PHE A 91 16.11 -5.94 -0.20
C PHE A 91 16.70 -6.89 -1.25
N GLY A 92 17.38 -6.35 -2.26
CA GLY A 92 18.04 -7.12 -3.30
C GLY A 92 18.35 -6.28 -4.53
N SER A 93 19.19 -6.83 -5.40
CA SER A 93 19.52 -6.26 -6.71
C SER A 93 19.46 -7.32 -7.78
N PHE A 94 18.82 -7.02 -8.91
CA PHE A 94 18.52 -7.96 -9.98
C PHE A 94 18.91 -7.36 -11.33
N ASP A 95 19.32 -8.22 -12.26
CA ASP A 95 19.72 -7.79 -13.60
C ASP A 95 18.51 -7.53 -14.52
N ASN A 96 17.34 -8.09 -14.19
CA ASN A 96 16.10 -7.87 -14.94
C ASN A 96 14.92 -7.48 -14.02
N LEU A 97 13.92 -6.86 -14.63
CA LEU A 97 12.75 -6.33 -13.92
C LEU A 97 11.84 -7.42 -13.38
N ASP A 98 11.75 -8.57 -14.05
CA ASP A 98 10.78 -9.60 -13.69
C ASP A 98 11.24 -10.41 -12.47
N ASP A 99 12.55 -10.63 -12.31
CA ASP A 99 13.13 -11.18 -11.08
C ASP A 99 12.92 -10.22 -9.91
N ALA A 100 13.18 -8.92 -10.12
CA ALA A 100 12.93 -7.90 -9.10
C ALA A 100 11.45 -7.82 -8.69
N LYS A 101 10.52 -8.07 -9.62
CA LYS A 101 9.08 -8.14 -9.31
C LYS A 101 8.74 -9.37 -8.48
N THR A 102 9.27 -10.53 -8.86
CA THR A 102 9.04 -11.80 -8.18
C THR A 102 9.52 -11.70 -6.73
N GLU A 103 10.76 -11.26 -6.53
CA GLU A 103 11.32 -11.11 -5.18
C GLU A 103 10.58 -10.05 -4.37
N ARG A 104 10.17 -8.93 -5.00
CA ARG A 104 9.33 -7.94 -4.33
C ARG A 104 8.00 -8.55 -3.88
N ASP A 105 7.38 -9.39 -4.69
CA ASP A 105 6.11 -10.03 -4.33
C ASP A 105 6.26 -11.00 -3.15
N ILE A 106 7.40 -11.70 -3.06
CA ILE A 106 7.79 -12.49 -1.88
C ILE A 106 7.96 -11.58 -0.66
N CYS A 107 8.73 -10.50 -0.78
CA CYS A 107 8.89 -9.50 0.28
C CYS A 107 7.55 -8.93 0.76
N LEU A 108 6.61 -8.67 -0.16
CA LEU A 108 5.26 -8.22 0.17
C LEU A 108 4.46 -9.30 0.90
N ALA A 109 4.54 -10.56 0.44
CA ALA A 109 3.83 -11.69 1.05
C ALA A 109 4.32 -11.98 2.48
N SER A 110 5.64 -11.88 2.70
CA SER A 110 6.29 -12.07 4.00
C SER A 110 6.26 -10.82 4.89
N ASN A 111 5.54 -9.77 4.49
CA ASN A 111 5.49 -8.49 5.22
C ASN A 111 6.89 -7.89 5.49
N TRP A 112 7.85 -8.12 4.60
CA TRP A 112 9.23 -7.62 4.68
C TRP A 112 9.97 -8.11 5.92
N ASP A 113 9.53 -9.22 6.49
CA ASP A 113 10.17 -9.92 7.60
C ASP A 113 11.12 -10.96 7.02
N TYR A 114 12.43 -10.70 7.13
CA TYR A 114 13.47 -11.59 6.62
C TYR A 114 13.51 -12.92 7.35
N ASP A 115 13.12 -12.94 8.62
CA ASP A 115 13.17 -14.15 9.44
C ASP A 115 12.10 -15.17 8.99
N LEU A 116 11.05 -14.73 8.29
CA LEU A 116 10.06 -15.60 7.63
C LEU A 116 10.51 -16.14 6.26
N ILE A 117 11.57 -15.59 5.67
CA ILE A 117 12.04 -15.96 4.33
C ILE A 117 13.13 -17.06 4.42
N VAL A 118 13.80 -17.20 5.56
CA VAL A 118 14.92 -18.14 5.74
C VAL A 118 14.47 -19.45 6.40
N GLU A 119 13.65 -20.27 5.73
CA GLU A 119 13.53 -21.70 6.08
C GLU A 119 13.11 -22.56 4.87
N VAL A 120 13.86 -22.56 3.76
CA VAL A 120 13.80 -23.70 2.83
C VAL A 120 15.11 -23.96 2.09
N GLU A 121 16.28 -24.00 2.75
CA GLU A 121 17.45 -24.71 2.19
C GLU A 121 18.34 -25.28 3.31
N THR A 122 18.06 -26.51 3.74
CA THR A 122 19.06 -27.47 4.25
C THR A 122 18.72 -28.87 3.77
#